data_AF-A0A956XVC0-F1
#
_entry.id   AF-A0A956XVC0-F1
#
_cell.length_a   1.000
_cell.length_b   1.000
_cell.length_c   1.000
_cell.angle_alpha   90.00
_cell.angle_beta   90.00
_cell.angle_gamma   90.00
#
_symmetry.space_group_name_H-M   'P 1'
#
loop_
_entity.id
_entity.type
_entity.pdbx_description
1 polymer ?
#
loop_
_entity_poly.entity_id
_entity_poly.type
_entity_poly.pdbx_seq_one_letter_code
_entity_poly.pdbx_strand_id
1 'polypeptide(L)'
;MCLAIPGRITEIYEIAGLQMGKIDFGGITKEACLAYLENPQVGDYTMIHVGFAISKVDEEEAFRTLELLREMGELDEELGIDVQVTSPESANTQTPDTTNKS
;
A
#
# COMPACT_ATOMS: atom_id res chain seq x y z
N MET A 1 15.69 -8.14 3.26
CA MET A 1 15.03 -8.00 4.57
C MET A 1 13.61 -7.41 4.43
N CYS A 2 12.58 -8.18 4.01
CA CYS A 2 11.31 -7.56 3.59
C CYS A 2 10.55 -6.83 4.73
N LEU A 3 10.26 -5.55 4.53
CA LEU A 3 9.44 -4.72 5.42
C LEU A 3 7.95 -4.99 5.21
N ALA A 4 7.22 -5.23 6.30
CA ALA A 4 5.77 -5.38 6.25
C ALA A 4 5.13 -4.00 6.04
N ILE A 5 4.36 -3.84 4.97
CA ILE A 5 3.68 -2.58 4.64
C ILE A 5 2.18 -2.75 4.95
N PRO A 6 1.56 -1.79 5.65
CA PRO A 6 0.13 -1.80 5.86
C PRO A 6 -0.60 -1.38 4.58
N GLY A 7 -1.66 -2.10 4.23
CA GLY A 7 -2.51 -1.76 3.09
C GLY A 7 -3.98 -2.09 3.35
N ARG A 8 -4.87 -1.44 2.60
CA ARG A 8 -6.32 -1.56 2.80
C ARG A 8 -6.92 -2.62 1.86
N ILE A 9 -7.74 -3.52 2.39
CA ILE A 9 -8.49 -4.48 1.57
C ILE A 9 -9.55 -3.72 0.75
N THR A 10 -9.45 -3.78 -0.57
CA THR A 10 -10.43 -3.19 -1.50
C THR A 10 -11.37 -4.22 -2.09
N GLU A 11 -10.95 -5.49 -2.16
CA GLU A 11 -11.73 -6.59 -2.71
C GLU A 11 -11.35 -7.90 -2.03
N ILE A 12 -12.33 -8.80 -1.86
CA ILE A 12 -12.14 -10.16 -1.33
C ILE A 12 -12.82 -11.14 -2.28
N TYR A 13 -12.11 -12.21 -2.64
CA TYR A 13 -12.58 -13.25 -3.56
C TYR A 13 -11.94 -14.59 -3.20
N GLU A 14 -12.37 -15.67 -3.86
CA GLU A 14 -11.85 -17.01 -3.62
C GLU A 14 -11.19 -17.56 -4.90
N ILE A 15 -9.98 -18.11 -4.76
CA ILE A 15 -9.29 -18.85 -5.83
C ILE A 15 -8.93 -20.23 -5.29
N ALA A 16 -9.42 -21.27 -5.96
CA ALA A 16 -9.09 -22.66 -5.64
C ALA A 16 -9.33 -23.04 -4.16
N GLY A 17 -10.39 -22.50 -3.54
CA GLY A 17 -10.71 -22.75 -2.13
C GLY A 17 -9.93 -21.88 -1.13
N LEU A 18 -9.09 -20.95 -1.60
CA LEU A 18 -8.32 -20.03 -0.78
C LEU A 18 -8.91 -18.63 -0.87
N GLN A 19 -9.08 -17.99 0.29
CA GLN A 19 -9.52 -16.61 0.37
C GLN A 19 -8.38 -15.68 -0.02
N MET A 20 -8.60 -14.91 -1.08
CA MET A 20 -7.67 -13.94 -1.65
C MET A 20 -8.28 -12.54 -1.57
N GLY A 21 -7.46 -11.51 -1.69
CA GLY A 21 -7.96 -10.15 -1.78
C GLY A 21 -7.00 -9.18 -2.43
N LYS A 22 -7.55 -8.06 -2.88
CA LYS A 22 -6.76 -6.93 -3.38
C LYS A 22 -6.52 -5.94 -2.25
N ILE A 23 -5.27 -5.56 -2.09
CA ILE A 23 -4.79 -4.63 -1.07
C ILE A 23 -4.28 -3.38 -1.77
N ASP A 24 -4.78 -2.22 -1.35
CA ASP A 24 -4.32 -0.91 -1.80
C ASP A 24 -3.29 -0.33 -0.82
N PHE A 25 -2.12 0.01 -1.36
CA PHE A 25 -1.01 0.64 -0.67
C PHE A 25 -0.86 2.09 -1.15
N GLY A 26 -1.88 2.91 -0.91
CA GLY A 26 -1.84 4.34 -1.25
C GLY A 26 -1.78 4.61 -2.76
N GLY A 27 -2.49 3.83 -3.56
CA GLY A 27 -2.57 3.96 -5.03
C GLY A 27 -1.96 2.79 -5.79
N ILE A 28 -1.28 1.87 -5.12
CA ILE A 28 -0.76 0.64 -5.71
C ILE A 28 -1.58 -0.53 -5.20
N THR A 29 -2.24 -1.25 -6.11
CA THR A 29 -3.01 -2.46 -5.78
C THR A 29 -2.17 -3.72 -5.96
N LYS A 30 -2.14 -4.61 -4.95
CA LYS A 30 -1.55 -5.95 -5.04
C LYS A 30 -2.51 -7.01 -4.53
N GLU A 31 -2.37 -8.22 -5.04
CA GLU A 31 -3.11 -9.38 -4.54
C GLU A 31 -2.36 -10.03 -3.38
N ALA A 32 -3.09 -10.45 -2.35
CA ALA A 32 -2.56 -11.15 -1.20
C ALA A 32 -3.51 -12.27 -0.76
N CYS A 33 -2.94 -13.34 -0.20
CA CYS A 33 -3.72 -14.41 0.42
C CYS A 33 -4.21 -13.95 1.80
N LEU A 34 -5.52 -14.05 2.02
CA LEU A 34 -6.21 -13.65 3.26
C LEU A 34 -6.64 -14.86 4.10
N ALA A 35 -6.36 -16.09 3.65
CA ALA A 35 -6.79 -17.32 4.32
C ALA A 35 -6.30 -17.48 5.77
N TYR A 36 -5.29 -16.70 6.17
CA TYR A 36 -4.72 -16.69 7.52
C TYR A 36 -5.23 -15.54 8.40
N LEU A 37 -6.13 -14.69 7.88
CA LEU A 37 -6.76 -13.62 8.63
C LEU A 37 -8.10 -14.09 9.20
N GLU A 38 -8.41 -13.66 10.42
CA GLU A 38 -9.71 -13.92 11.04
C GLU A 38 -10.75 -12.95 10.48
N ASN A 39 -11.73 -13.47 9.74
CA ASN A 39 -12.86 -12.69 9.17
C ASN A 39 -12.46 -11.38 8.47
N PRO A 40 -11.56 -11.41 7.46
CA PRO A 40 -11.17 -10.19 6.77
C PRO A 40 -12.36 -9.57 6.03
N GLN A 41 -12.50 -8.25 6.12
CA GLN A 41 -13.54 -7.49 5.44
C GLN A 41 -12.97 -6.42 4.51
N VAL A 42 -13.71 -6.09 3.46
CA VAL A 42 -13.38 -4.94 2.61
C VAL A 42 -13.40 -3.68 3.47
N GLY A 43 -12.30 -2.93 3.41
CA GLY A 43 -12.09 -1.74 4.22
C GLY A 43 -11.09 -1.93 5.36
N ASP A 44 -10.79 -3.17 5.76
CA ASP A 44 -9.79 -3.46 6.80
C ASP A 44 -8.38 -3.12 6.33
N TYR A 45 -7.50 -2.78 7.28
CA TYR A 45 -6.07 -2.59 7.04
C TYR A 45 -5.29 -3.81 7.55
N THR A 46 -4.40 -4.33 6.71
CA THR A 46 -3.63 -5.55 6.97
C THR A 46 -2.15 -5.32 6.70
N MET A 47 -1.29 -5.92 7.52
CA MET A 47 0.15 -5.96 7.27
C MET A 47 0.51 -7.11 6.33
N ILE A 48 1.07 -6.77 5.18
CA ILE A 48 1.46 -7.75 4.16
C ILE A 48 2.98 -7.89 4.12
N HIS A 49 3.47 -9.13 4.20
CA HIS A 49 4.88 -9.50 4.04
C HIS A 49 5.01 -10.53 2.92
N VAL A 50 5.77 -10.22 1.86
CA VAL A 50 6.05 -11.12 0.71
C VAL A 50 4.80 -11.74 0.05
N GLY A 51 3.69 -11.00 0.01
CA GLY A 51 2.42 -11.44 -0.58
C GLY A 51 1.48 -12.21 0.35
N PHE A 52 1.84 -12.32 1.64
CA PHE A 52 1.04 -12.97 2.67
C PHE A 52 0.84 -12.05 3.87
N ALA A 53 -0.40 -11.96 4.36
CA ALA A 53 -0.70 -11.31 5.63
C ALA A 53 -0.41 -12.29 6.78
N ILE A 54 0.45 -11.90 7.72
CA ILE A 54 0.87 -12.79 8.84
C ILE A 54 0.06 -12.50 10.10
N SER A 55 -0.26 -11.23 10.36
CA SER A 55 -1.05 -10.81 11.52
C SER A 55 -1.63 -9.42 11.33
N LYS A 56 -2.72 -9.14 12.05
CA LYS A 56 -3.29 -7.81 12.20
C LYS A 56 -2.54 -7.06 13.31
N VAL A 57 -2.32 -5.77 13.13
CA VAL A 57 -1.72 -4.86 14.12
C VAL A 57 -2.57 -3.62 14.26
N ASP A 58 -2.52 -3.03 15.45
CA ASP A 58 -3.19 -1.78 15.77
C ASP A 58 -2.48 -0.58 15.11
N GLU A 59 -3.26 0.44 14.78
CA GLU A 59 -2.82 1.61 14.01
C GLU A 59 -1.66 2.36 14.69
N GLU A 60 -1.75 2.57 16.00
CA GLU A 60 -0.73 3.28 16.77
C GLU A 60 0.61 2.53 16.79
N GLU A 61 0.55 1.20 16.82
CA GLU A 61 1.73 0.35 16.80
C GLU A 61 2.38 0.36 15.40
N ALA A 62 1.58 0.30 14.34
CA ALA A 62 2.05 0.40 12.96
C ALA A 62 2.80 1.72 12.71
N PHE A 63 2.27 2.86 13.18
CA PHE A 63 2.93 4.15 13.03
C PHE A 63 4.26 4.23 13.78
N ARG A 64 4.33 3.72 15.01
CA ARG A 64 5.58 3.68 15.79
C ARG A 64 6.64 2.83 15.12
N THR A 65 6.24 1.68 14.57
CA THR A 65 7.16 0.81 13.82
C THR A 65 7.66 1.48 12.55
N LEU A 66 6.78 2.14 11.79
CA LEU A 66 7.15 2.88 10.58
C LEU A 66 8.13 4.03 10.84
N GLU A 67 7.93 4.79 11.91
CA GLU A 67 8.83 5.89 12.30
C GLU A 67 10.22 5.34 12.68
N LEU A 68 10.26 4.28 13.47
CA LEU A 68 11.51 3.65 13.91
C LEU A 68 12.34 3.10 12.72
N LEU A 69 11.66 2.49 11.75
CA LEU A 69 12.30 1.95 10.53
C LEU A 69 12.85 3.05 9.63
N ARG A 70 12.20 4.22 9.63
CA ARG A 70 12.68 5.41 8.90
C ARG A 70 13.94 6.00 9.52
N GLU A 71 14.01 6.05 10.85
CA GLU A 71 15.19 6.53 11.58
C GLU A 71 16.42 5.63 11.36
N MET A 72 16.19 4.34 11.13
CA MET A 72 17.25 3.34 10.93
C MET A 72 17.80 3.29 9.48
N GLY A 73 17.16 3.97 8.52
CA GLY A 73 17.60 4.00 7.12
C GLY A 73 17.36 2.71 6.33
N GLU A 74 16.79 1.68 6.95
CA GLU A 74 16.53 0.36 6.32
C GLU A 74 15.37 0.39 5.31
N LEU A 75 14.63 1.51 5.22
CA LEU A 75 13.52 1.66 4.28
C LEU A 75 13.99 1.79 2.82
N ASP A 76 15.14 2.43 2.58
CA ASP A 76 15.64 2.76 1.24
C ASP A 76 16.39 1.58 0.58
N GLU A 77 17.17 0.80 1.33
CA GLU A 77 17.95 -0.33 0.80
C GLU A 77 17.08 -1.54 0.41
N GLU A 78 15.89 -1.65 0.99
CA GLU A 78 15.05 -2.83 0.86
C GLU A 78 14.03 -2.75 -0.28
N LEU A 79 13.62 -1.53 -0.64
CA LEU A 79 12.56 -1.32 -1.64
C LEU A 79 13.08 -1.27 -3.07
N GLY A 80 14.37 -0.99 -3.32
CA GLY A 80 14.91 -0.94 -4.68
C GLY A 80 14.18 0.05 -5.60
N ILE A 81 13.64 1.13 -5.03
CA ILE A 81 12.87 2.16 -5.73
C ILE A 81 13.63 3.48 -5.53
N ASP A 82 14.09 4.10 -6.62
CA ASP A 82 14.42 5.53 -6.66
C ASP A 82 13.12 6.31 -6.36
N VAL A 83 12.87 6.59 -5.07
CA VAL A 83 11.78 7.46 -4.68
C VAL A 83 12.22 8.90 -4.95
N GLN A 84 12.06 9.36 -6.19
CA GLN A 84 11.99 10.80 -6.45
C GLN A 84 10.67 11.32 -5.88
N VAL A 85 10.70 11.75 -4.62
CA VAL A 85 9.60 12.52 -4.05
C VAL A 85 9.64 13.91 -4.71
N THR A 86 8.81 14.10 -5.73
CA THR A 86 8.41 15.46 -6.12
C THR A 86 7.55 16.02 -4.99
N SER A 87 8.11 16.90 -4.17
CA SER A 87 7.33 17.68 -3.21
C SER A 87 6.20 18.45 -3.92
N PRO A 88 4.98 18.48 -3.39
CA PRO A 88 3.90 19.25 -3.96
C PRO A 88 3.99 20.69 -3.46
N GLU A 89 4.71 21.55 -4.17
CA GLU A 89 4.51 23.00 -4.02
C GLU A 89 4.74 23.71 -5.35
N SER A 90 3.66 23.81 -6.14
CA SER A 90 3.17 25.08 -6.72
C SER A 90 2.22 24.76 -7.88
N ALA A 91 0.93 24.89 -7.62
CA ALA A 91 -0.03 25.15 -8.66
C ALA A 91 0.28 26.52 -9.28
N ASN A 92 0.56 26.57 -10.59
CA ASN A 92 0.29 27.75 -11.38
C ASN A 92 -0.46 27.36 -12.66
N THR A 93 -1.75 27.66 -12.60
CA THR A 93 -2.69 27.98 -13.68
C THR A 93 -2.13 28.08 -15.10
N GLN A 94 -2.64 27.23 -16.00
CA GLN A 94 -3.10 27.72 -17.30
C GLN A 94 -4.26 26.83 -17.79
N THR A 95 -5.37 27.50 -18.10
CA THR A 95 -6.68 27.01 -18.56
C THR A 95 -6.64 26.32 -19.93
N PRO A 96 -7.68 25.53 -20.28
CA PRO A 96 -7.76 24.78 -21.51
C PRO A 96 -8.22 25.68 -22.66
N ASP A 97 -7.51 25.68 -23.80
CA ASP A 97 -8.01 26.27 -25.04
C ASP A 97 -8.28 25.17 -26.06
N THR A 98 -9.55 24.79 -26.12
CA THR A 98 -10.22 24.26 -27.30
C THR A 98 -9.88 25.10 -28.54
N THR A 99 -9.74 24.46 -29.72
CA THR A 99 -10.28 24.92 -31.04
C THR A 99 -9.34 24.59 -32.21
N ASN A 100 -9.71 23.53 -32.96
CA ASN A 100 -9.99 23.56 -34.42
C ASN A 100 -8.85 23.68 -35.47
N LYS A 101 -8.96 22.78 -36.46
CA LYS A 101 -8.60 22.90 -37.90
C LYS A 101 -7.20 23.37 -38.30
N SER A 102 -6.53 22.53 -39.08
CA SER A 102 -6.44 22.68 -40.55
C SER A 102 -6.15 21.34 -41.21
#